data_AF-S4NLR3-F1
#
_entry.id   AF-S4NLR3-F1
#
_cell.length_a   1.000
_cell.length_b   1.000
_cell.length_c   1.000
_cell.angle_alpha   90.00
_cell.angle_beta   90.00
_cell.angle_gamma   90.00
#
_symmetry.space_group_name_H-M   'P 1'
#
loop_
_entity.id
_entity.type
_entity.pdbx_description
1 polymer ?
#
loop_
_entity_poly.entity_id
_entity_poly.type
_entity_poly.pdbx_seq_one_letter_code
_entity_poly.pdbx_strand_id
1 'polypeptide(L)'
;EDINVKTVDGYIVVEGKHEEKQDKHGYISRQFTRRYALPEGCTPETVESRLSSDGVLTVTAPRQVPLAVQGERKVPIAQTGPVRK
;
A
#
# COMPACT_ATOMS: atom_id res chain seq x y z
N GLU A 1 11.71 -13.22 16.62
CA GLU A 1 10.37 -12.60 16.50
C GLU A 1 10.43 -11.81 15.22
N ASP A 2 9.85 -12.38 14.19
CA ASP A 2 10.19 -12.00 12.82
C ASP A 2 8.91 -11.59 12.12
N ILE A 3 8.88 -10.35 11.62
CA ILE A 3 7.79 -9.82 10.81
C ILE A 3 8.35 -9.48 9.43
N ASN A 4 7.70 -9.97 8.39
CA ASN A 4 8.04 -9.73 7.00
C ASN A 4 6.84 -9.12 6.27
N VAL A 5 7.09 -8.10 5.45
CA VAL A 5 6.11 -7.49 4.57
C VAL A 5 6.64 -7.57 3.14
N LYS A 6 5.83 -8.13 2.24
CA LYS A 6 6.18 -8.26 0.81
C LYS A 6 4.99 -7.96 -0.08
N THR A 7 5.25 -7.56 -1.31
CA THR A 7 4.24 -7.40 -2.36
C THR A 7 4.37 -8.56 -3.36
N VAL A 8 3.26 -9.29 -3.59
CA VAL A 8 3.24 -10.47 -4.48
C VAL A 8 1.88 -10.54 -5.17
N ASP A 9 1.88 -10.66 -6.51
CA ASP A 9 0.68 -10.86 -7.34
C ASP A 9 -0.45 -9.85 -7.09
N GLY A 10 -0.11 -8.58 -6.87
CA GLY A 10 -1.09 -7.53 -6.57
C GLY A 10 -1.65 -7.57 -5.13
N TYR A 11 -0.98 -8.27 -4.21
CA TYR A 11 -1.29 -8.28 -2.79
C TYR A 11 -0.11 -7.78 -1.96
N ILE A 12 -0.43 -7.14 -0.83
CA ILE A 12 0.47 -6.98 0.30
C ILE A 12 0.31 -8.21 1.19
N VAL A 13 1.41 -8.90 1.46
CA VAL A 13 1.48 -10.09 2.31
C VAL A 13 2.28 -9.74 3.56
N VAL A 14 1.66 -9.90 4.73
CA VAL A 14 2.29 -9.71 6.04
C VAL A 14 2.43 -11.08 6.69
N GLU A 15 3.65 -11.47 7.00
CA GLU A 15 4.00 -12.72 7.66
C GLU A 15 4.61 -12.40 9.02
N GLY A 16 4.14 -13.06 10.07
CA GLY A 16 4.69 -12.91 11.40
C GLY A 16 4.95 -14.25 12.04
N LYS A 17 6.13 -14.42 12.64
CA LYS A 17 6.55 -15.61 13.37
C LYS A 17 7.04 -15.25 14.77
N HIS A 18 6.31 -15.74 15.76
CA HIS A 18 6.75 -15.83 17.14
C HIS A 18 7.43 -17.19 17.32
N GLU A 19 8.74 -17.14 17.57
CA GLU A 19 9.53 -18.35 17.82
C GLU A 19 9.05 -19.08 19.07
N GLU A 20 9.35 -20.37 19.10
CA GLU A 20 9.01 -21.25 20.21
C GLU A 20 9.63 -20.74 21.51
N LYS A 21 8.80 -20.29 22.44
CA LYS A 21 9.23 -19.91 23.79
C LYS A 21 8.64 -20.88 24.80
N GLN A 22 9.50 -21.36 25.70
CA GLN A 22 9.06 -22.14 26.84
C GLN A 22 8.34 -21.23 27.83
N ASP A 23 7.13 -21.60 28.21
CA ASP A 23 6.37 -20.94 29.26
C ASP A 23 6.18 -21.90 30.46
N LYS A 24 5.34 -21.50 31.43
CA LYS A 24 5.09 -22.30 32.64
C LYS A 24 4.36 -23.63 32.36
N HIS A 25 3.80 -23.82 31.17
CA HIS A 25 2.93 -24.93 30.80
C HIS A 25 3.40 -25.71 29.56
N GLY A 26 4.48 -25.32 28.91
CA GLY A 26 5.03 -26.01 27.75
C GLY A 26 5.75 -25.06 26.81
N TYR A 27 5.54 -25.25 25.51
CA TYR A 27 6.12 -24.42 24.46
C TYR A 27 5.02 -23.74 23.67
N ILE A 28 5.21 -22.45 23.38
CA ILE A 28 4.29 -21.69 22.53
C ILE A 28 5.07 -21.18 21.32
N SER A 29 4.56 -21.52 20.13
CA SER A 29 4.90 -20.85 18.88
C SER A 29 3.63 -20.30 18.24
N ARG A 30 3.73 -19.14 17.59
CA ARG A 30 2.63 -18.54 16.83
C ARG A 30 3.13 -18.09 15.47
N GLN A 31 2.32 -18.32 14.45
CA GLN A 31 2.58 -17.80 13.11
C GLN A 31 1.30 -17.25 12.52
N PHE A 32 1.40 -16.20 11.72
CA PHE A 32 0.28 -15.68 10.94
C PHE A 32 0.72 -15.21 9.57
N THR A 33 -0.22 -15.27 8.63
CA THR A 33 -0.11 -14.67 7.30
C THR A 33 -1.39 -13.88 7.03
N ARG A 34 -1.26 -12.61 6.68
CA ARG A 34 -2.37 -11.76 6.25
C ARG A 34 -2.11 -11.27 4.84
N ARG A 35 -3.14 -11.31 3.99
CA ARG A 35 -3.06 -10.83 2.60
C ARG A 35 -4.10 -9.72 2.41
N TYR A 36 -3.65 -8.62 1.82
CA TYR A 36 -4.49 -7.47 1.47
C TYR A 36 -4.31 -7.20 -0.01
N ALA A 37 -5.40 -7.03 -0.75
CA ALA A 37 -5.32 -6.62 -2.15
C ALA A 37 -4.69 -5.22 -2.21
N LEU A 38 -3.70 -5.05 -3.08
CA LEU A 38 -3.12 -3.74 -3.34
C LEU A 38 -4.19 -2.89 -4.07
N PRO A 39 -4.53 -1.70 -3.56
CA PRO A 39 -5.54 -0.87 -4.20
C PRO A 39 -5.16 -0.46 -5.62
N GLU A 40 -6.16 -0.23 -6.47
CA GLU A 40 -5.94 0.28 -7.83
C GLU A 40 -5.22 1.63 -7.81
N GLY A 41 -4.22 1.75 -8.69
CA GLY A 41 -3.39 2.94 -8.80
C GLY A 41 -2.27 3.04 -7.77
N CYS A 42 -2.09 2.05 -6.88
CA CYS A 42 -0.88 1.94 -6.08
C CYS A 42 0.14 1.04 -6.80
N THR A 43 1.42 1.42 -6.81
CA THR A 43 2.49 0.60 -7.39
C THR A 43 3.23 -0.18 -6.30
N PRO A 44 3.47 -1.50 -6.48
CA PRO A 44 4.10 -2.35 -5.47
C PRO A 44 5.43 -1.82 -4.93
N GLU A 45 6.21 -1.14 -5.77
CA GLU A 45 7.55 -0.62 -5.46
C GLU A 45 7.50 0.60 -4.54
N THR A 46 6.33 1.24 -4.41
CA THR A 46 6.14 2.42 -3.55
C THR A 46 5.55 2.07 -2.19
N VAL A 47 5.31 0.78 -1.93
CA VAL A 47 4.80 0.32 -0.63
C VAL A 47 5.88 0.47 0.42
N GLU A 48 5.54 1.17 1.51
CA GLU A 48 6.40 1.36 2.67
C GLU A 48 5.80 0.68 3.90
N SER A 49 6.64 0.20 4.81
CA SER A 49 6.20 -0.32 6.11
C SER A 49 6.99 0.29 7.25
N ARG A 50 6.33 0.54 8.38
CA ARG A 50 6.94 1.08 9.60
C ARG A 50 6.36 0.37 10.81
N LEU A 51 7.22 -0.13 11.69
CA LEU A 51 6.84 -0.70 12.98
C LEU A 51 7.17 0.32 14.07
N SER A 52 6.16 0.78 14.79
CA SER A 52 6.33 1.70 15.91
C SER A 52 6.77 0.98 17.20
N SER A 53 7.29 1.73 18.16
CA SER A 53 7.80 1.20 19.44
C SER A 53 6.71 0.59 20.34
N ASP A 54 5.44 0.94 20.13
CA ASP A 54 4.28 0.35 20.79
C ASP A 54 3.74 -0.92 20.07
N GLY A 55 4.43 -1.38 19.03
CA GLY A 55 4.14 -2.66 18.37
C GLY A 55 3.12 -2.59 17.24
N VAL A 56 2.79 -1.40 16.72
CA VAL A 56 1.85 -1.24 15.61
C VAL A 56 2.60 -1.23 14.27
N LEU A 57 2.35 -2.24 13.44
CA LEU A 57 2.82 -2.27 12.05
C LEU A 57 1.88 -1.43 11.17
N THR A 58 2.41 -0.35 10.60
CA THR A 58 1.74 0.46 9.59
C THR A 58 2.30 0.15 8.21
N VAL A 59 1.44 -0.15 7.25
CA VAL A 59 1.80 -0.34 5.83
C VAL A 59 1.10 0.72 5.00
N THR A 60 1.88 1.49 4.24
CA THR A 60 1.40 2.61 3.42
C THR A 60 1.64 2.28 1.96
N ALA A 61 0.58 2.39 1.14
CA ALA A 61 0.65 2.22 -0.30
C ALA A 61 0.16 3.52 -0.98
N PRO A 62 1.07 4.42 -1.40
CA PRO A 62 0.69 5.67 -2.04
C PRO A 62 -0.04 5.41 -3.36
N ARG A 63 -1.18 6.07 -3.55
CA ARG A 63 -1.89 6.04 -4.83
C ARG A 63 -1.25 7.05 -5.78
N GLN A 64 -0.91 6.60 -6.98
CA GLN A 64 -0.55 7.48 -8.08
C GLN A 64 -1.79 8.26 -8.52
N VAL A 65 -1.79 9.56 -8.24
CA VAL A 65 -2.81 10.47 -8.76
C VAL A 65 -2.35 10.94 -10.14
N PRO A 66 -3.17 10.83 -11.20
CA PRO A 66 -2.80 11.37 -12.50
C PRO A 66 -2.45 12.86 -12.40
N LEU A 67 -1.34 13.27 -13.02
CA LEU A 67 -0.86 14.66 -13.07
C LEU A 67 -1.94 15.67 -13.51
N ALA A 68 -2.93 15.22 -14.30
CA ALA A 68 -4.07 16.01 -14.75
C ALA A 68 -4.95 16.58 -13.61
N VAL A 69 -4.87 16.01 -12.40
CA VAL A 69 -5.61 16.47 -11.22
C VAL A 69 -4.83 17.55 -10.44
N GLN A 70 -3.52 17.70 -10.69
CA GLN A 70 -2.64 18.54 -9.88
C GLN A 70 -2.44 19.98 -10.40
N GLY A 71 -3.23 20.45 -11.38
CA GLY A 71 -3.11 21.83 -11.86
C GLY A 71 -4.14 22.27 -12.89
N GLU A 72 -4.13 23.58 -13.18
CA GLU A 72 -4.95 24.21 -14.21
C GLU A 72 -4.65 23.59 -15.58
N ARG A 73 -5.64 22.91 -16.18
CA ARG A 73 -5.58 22.45 -17.57
C ARG A 73 -6.13 23.54 -18.47
N LYS A 74 -5.26 24.20 -19.25
CA LYS A 74 -5.70 25.09 -20.34
C LYS A 74 -6.46 24.28 -21.39
N VAL A 75 -7.76 24.56 -21.52
CA VAL A 75 -8.61 23.98 -22.56
C VAL A 75 -8.61 24.93 -23.77
N PRO A 76 -8.12 24.52 -24.95
CA PRO A 76 -8.12 25.38 -26.12
C PRO A 76 -9.55 25.63 -26.62
N ILE A 77 -9.83 26.87 -27.02
CA ILE A 77 -11.11 27.23 -27.63
C ILE A 77 -11.09 26.81 -29.10
N ALA A 78 -11.99 25.91 -29.49
CA ALA A 78 -12.24 25.58 -30.89
C ALA A 78 -13.24 26.58 -31.47
N GLN A 79 -12.78 27.46 -32.37
CA GLN A 79 -13.69 28.35 -33.10
C GLN A 79 -14.54 27.52 -34.06
N THR A 80 -15.87 27.60 -33.92
CA THR A 80 -16.82 26.90 -34.76
C THR A 80 -17.59 27.90 -35.62
N GLY A 81 -17.48 27.75 -36.93
CA GLY A 81 -18.25 28.51 -37.93
C GLY A 81 -17.77 29.97 -38.17
N PRO A 82 -18.19 30.59 -39.29
CA PRO A 82 -17.88 31.97 -39.58
C PRO A 82 -18.65 32.92 -38.65
N VAL A 83 -17.96 33.92 -38.09
CA VAL A 83 -18.59 35.06 -37.41
C VAL A 83 -19.40 35.82 -38.46
N ARG A 84 -20.73 35.70 -38.43
CA ARG A 84 -21.60 36.53 -39.27
C ARG A 84 -21.48 37.98 -38.80
N LYS A 85 -21.03 38.86 -39.70
CA LYS A 85 -21.02 40.30 -39.52
C LYS A 85 -22.43 40.87 -39.54
#